data_AF-A0A9W7AB63-F1
#
_entry.id   AF-A0A9W7AB63-F1
#
_cell.length_a   1.000
_cell.length_b   1.000
_cell.length_c   1.000
_cell.angle_alpha   90.00
_cell.angle_beta   90.00
_cell.angle_gamma   90.00
#
_symmetry.space_group_name_H-M   'P 1'
#
loop_
_entity.id
_entity.type
_entity.pdbx_description
1 polymer ?
#
loop_
_entity_poly.entity_id
_entity_poly.type
_entity_poly.pdbx_seq_one_letter_code
_entity_poly.pdbx_strand_id
1 'polypeptide(L)'
;MNKRSASPPPLSDPSSPLPIPQAPPCPSLLTTKPTTKLLVAPATSSPPLSFPFLPTGVAPNLNTDVISVILSFLPSNVKDLERYNRVSKAFWSYVNNVLKQAKINSEFKKKVDLYCKNAKAGAALYGDISTWDVSSITSMPYLFGKRPTDGGCILFRSSNSFVGDLSSWDVSNVTNMEGMFFNVICFDSDLSGWEVSKCTNMREMFGGASQFNGNVTNWDVSNVTDMNGMFGGCSSFTRDLSKWDVSSCTDMKEMFRGARLFNADISGWNVKKVKDMEAMFRTALSFSHDISSWNVENVTTMHAMFYKAILFDKSTIKSWNLTSIKSKGYRP
;
A
#
# COMPACT_ATOMS: atom_id res chain seq x y z
N MET A 1 11.11 -13.58 -66.74
CA MET A 1 11.61 -13.29 -65.38
C MET A 1 10.55 -12.49 -64.64
N ASN A 2 9.97 -13.08 -63.59
CA ASN A 2 8.77 -12.62 -62.89
C ASN A 2 8.96 -11.30 -62.14
N LYS A 3 8.17 -10.27 -62.48
CA LYS A 3 7.89 -9.13 -61.60
C LYS A 3 6.85 -9.57 -60.58
N ARG A 4 7.26 -9.83 -59.33
CA ARG A 4 6.32 -9.98 -58.20
C ARG A 4 5.81 -8.60 -57.84
N SER A 5 4.52 -8.34 -58.09
CA SER A 5 3.83 -7.18 -57.51
C SER A 5 3.74 -7.40 -56.00
N ALA A 6 4.31 -6.50 -55.21
CA ALA A 6 4.03 -6.46 -53.79
C ALA A 6 2.58 -6.01 -53.60
N SER A 7 1.74 -6.86 -53.01
CA SER A 7 0.40 -6.48 -52.59
C SER A 7 0.49 -5.35 -51.56
N PRO A 8 -0.39 -4.33 -51.63
CA PRO A 8 -0.44 -3.30 -50.60
C PRO A 8 -0.77 -3.93 -49.24
N PRO A 9 -0.28 -3.36 -48.13
CA PRO A 9 -0.59 -3.85 -46.80
C PRO A 9 -2.12 -3.84 -46.60
N PRO A 10 -2.68 -4.84 -45.90
CA PRO A 10 -4.12 -4.88 -45.65
C PRO A 10 -4.54 -3.61 -44.91
N LEU A 11 -5.58 -2.96 -45.42
CA LEU A 11 -6.24 -1.83 -44.76
C LEU A 11 -6.69 -2.30 -43.37
N SER A 12 -6.30 -1.56 -42.33
CA SER A 12 -6.66 -1.85 -40.96
C SER A 12 -8.18 -1.84 -40.77
N ASP A 13 -8.68 -2.96 -40.24
CA ASP A 13 -9.98 -3.15 -39.60
C ASP A 13 -10.64 -1.91 -38.95
N PRO A 14 -11.52 -1.08 -39.56
CA PRO A 14 -12.12 0.05 -38.82
C PRO A 14 -13.02 -0.38 -37.65
N SER A 15 -13.33 -1.68 -37.52
CA SER A 15 -14.03 -2.28 -36.37
C SER A 15 -13.10 -2.83 -35.26
N SER A 16 -11.78 -2.78 -35.45
CA SER A 16 -10.83 -3.16 -34.40
C SER A 16 -10.87 -2.14 -33.25
N PRO A 17 -11.05 -2.57 -31.97
CA PRO A 17 -10.99 -1.66 -30.84
C PRO A 17 -9.67 -0.86 -30.88
N LEU A 18 -9.74 0.46 -30.69
CA LEU A 18 -8.54 1.28 -30.59
C LEU A 18 -7.60 0.67 -29.54
N PRO A 19 -6.28 0.56 -29.83
CA PRO A 19 -5.33 0.02 -28.88
C PRO A 19 -5.45 0.75 -27.56
N ILE A 20 -5.58 0.03 -26.45
CA ILE A 20 -5.64 0.64 -25.12
C ILE A 20 -4.28 1.30 -24.88
N PRO A 21 -4.20 2.65 -24.73
CA PRO A 21 -2.90 3.30 -24.53
C PRO A 21 -2.10 2.66 -23.38
N GLN A 22 -0.79 2.52 -23.48
CA GLN A 22 0.01 1.99 -22.38
C GLN A 22 0.33 3.09 -21.35
N ALA A 23 0.84 2.69 -20.19
CA ALA A 23 1.38 3.61 -19.18
C ALA A 23 2.64 4.32 -19.73
N PRO A 24 2.88 5.61 -19.40
CA PRO A 24 4.09 6.29 -19.82
C PRO A 24 5.33 5.57 -19.28
N PRO A 25 6.37 5.34 -20.10
CA PRO A 25 7.54 4.57 -19.69
C PRO A 25 8.28 5.23 -18.54
N CYS A 26 8.98 4.42 -17.74
CA CYS A 26 9.81 4.94 -16.66
C CYS A 26 10.95 5.82 -17.20
N PRO A 27 11.24 6.97 -16.55
CA PRO A 27 12.47 7.69 -16.83
C PRO A 27 13.64 6.73 -16.65
N SER A 28 14.55 6.67 -17.64
CA SER A 28 15.74 5.85 -17.56
C SER A 28 16.56 6.25 -16.32
N LEU A 29 16.66 5.32 -15.36
CA LEU A 29 17.51 5.48 -14.18
C LEU A 29 18.96 5.63 -14.65
N LEU A 30 19.65 6.69 -14.22
CA LEU A 30 21.10 6.78 -14.28
C LEU A 30 21.66 5.69 -13.36
N THR A 31 21.78 4.47 -13.87
CA THR A 31 22.29 3.31 -13.15
C THR A 31 23.80 3.42 -13.00
N THR A 32 24.26 4.23 -12.05
CA THR A 32 25.56 3.97 -11.44
C THR A 32 25.36 2.89 -10.40
N LYS A 33 25.38 1.63 -10.85
CA LYS A 33 25.61 0.47 -9.99
C LYS A 33 26.86 0.81 -9.16
N PRO A 34 26.84 0.76 -7.81
CA PRO A 34 28.05 0.97 -7.04
C PRO A 34 28.97 -0.23 -7.32
N THR A 35 29.86 -0.10 -8.29
CA THR A 35 30.99 -1.00 -8.42
C THR A 35 31.91 -0.72 -7.25
N THR A 36 31.91 -1.63 -6.28
CA THR A 36 32.88 -1.68 -5.19
C THR A 36 34.26 -1.92 -5.80
N LYS A 37 34.97 -0.83 -6.15
CA LYS A 37 36.42 -0.88 -6.29
C LYS A 37 36.98 -0.76 -4.89
N LEU A 38 37.43 -1.89 -4.33
CA LEU A 38 38.20 -1.94 -3.10
C LEU A 38 39.47 -1.11 -3.32
N LEU A 39 39.46 0.14 -2.87
CA LEU A 39 40.69 0.87 -2.61
C LEU A 39 41.05 0.60 -1.15
N VAL A 40 41.97 -0.36 -0.96
CA VAL A 40 42.66 -0.55 0.30
C VAL A 40 43.52 0.69 0.53
N ALA A 41 43.13 1.52 1.49
CA ALA A 41 43.95 2.60 2.03
C ALA A 41 44.35 2.23 3.47
N PRO A 42 45.56 2.61 3.91
CA PRO A 42 46.22 2.00 5.06
C PRO A 42 45.59 2.45 6.39
N ALA A 43 45.68 1.55 7.37
CA ALA A 43 45.30 1.81 8.75
C ALA A 43 46.11 2.99 9.31
N THR A 44 45.43 4.10 9.61
CA THR A 44 45.97 5.15 10.47
C THR A 44 44.92 5.56 11.49
N SER A 45 45.24 5.23 12.75
CA SER A 45 44.76 5.78 14.03
C SER A 45 43.55 6.74 14.00
N SER A 46 42.45 6.25 14.56
CA SER A 46 41.29 7.02 15.02
C SER A 46 41.70 8.16 15.96
N PRO A 47 41.11 9.37 15.86
CA PRO A 47 41.09 10.30 16.98
C PRO A 47 40.01 9.85 17.99
N PRO A 48 40.19 10.06 19.31
CA PRO A 48 39.14 9.81 20.27
C PRO A 48 38.14 10.97 20.19
N LEU A 49 36.93 10.71 19.70
CA LEU A 49 35.82 11.63 19.91
C LEU A 49 35.17 11.30 21.26
N SER A 50 35.61 12.04 22.28
CA SER A 50 34.97 12.13 23.58
C SER A 50 33.57 12.72 23.42
N PHE A 51 32.53 11.92 23.67
CA PHE A 51 31.19 12.44 23.94
C PHE A 51 31.15 13.06 25.34
N PRO A 52 30.51 14.22 25.55
CA PRO A 52 30.16 14.63 26.90
C PRO A 52 29.12 13.65 27.43
N PHE A 53 29.40 13.09 28.61
CA PHE A 53 28.45 12.35 29.42
C PHE A 53 27.13 13.14 29.54
N LEU A 54 26.00 12.51 29.19
CA LEU A 54 24.68 12.89 29.69
C LEU A 54 23.99 11.62 30.22
N PRO A 55 23.13 11.76 31.25
CA PRO A 55 23.00 10.78 32.30
C PRO A 55 22.20 9.56 31.90
N THR A 56 22.56 8.46 32.57
CA THR A 56 21.72 7.28 32.81
C THR A 56 20.30 7.66 33.22
N GLY A 57 19.32 7.05 32.55
CA GLY A 57 17.96 6.90 33.06
C GLY A 57 17.09 8.15 32.90
N VAL A 58 16.01 7.98 32.14
CA VAL A 58 14.67 8.55 32.27
C VAL A 58 14.07 8.49 30.87
N ALA A 59 13.25 7.45 30.63
CA ALA A 59 12.23 7.50 29.59
C ALA A 59 11.44 8.80 29.74
N PRO A 60 10.92 9.42 28.67
CA PRO A 60 10.15 10.65 28.81
C PRO A 60 9.07 10.40 29.85
N ASN A 61 9.15 11.14 30.96
CA ASN A 61 8.13 11.15 31.99
C ASN A 61 6.78 11.20 31.26
N LEU A 62 5.96 10.15 31.44
CA LEU A 62 4.53 10.38 31.57
C LEU A 62 4.44 11.50 32.59
N ASN A 63 4.19 12.71 32.07
CA ASN A 63 4.17 13.93 32.86
C ASN A 63 3.44 13.60 34.16
N THR A 64 4.01 13.97 35.30
CA THR A 64 3.38 13.83 36.62
C THR A 64 1.91 14.31 36.59
N ASP A 65 1.58 15.19 35.64
CA ASP A 65 0.25 15.66 35.29
C ASP A 65 -0.71 14.59 34.72
N VAL A 66 -0.25 13.63 33.92
CA VAL A 66 -1.12 12.55 33.39
C VAL A 66 -1.42 11.54 34.50
N ILE A 67 -0.44 11.23 35.35
CA ILE A 67 -0.62 10.34 36.51
C ILE A 67 -1.54 11.00 37.54
N SER A 68 -1.38 12.30 37.82
CA SER A 68 -2.26 13.02 38.76
C SER A 68 -3.69 13.16 38.22
N VAL A 69 -3.85 13.35 36.91
CA VAL A 69 -5.17 13.35 36.23
C VAL A 69 -5.82 11.96 36.28
N ILE A 70 -5.08 10.87 36.10
CA ILE A 70 -5.64 9.51 36.21
C ILE A 70 -6.01 9.17 37.66
N LEU A 71 -5.19 9.59 38.63
CA LEU A 71 -5.47 9.40 40.06
C LEU A 71 -6.67 10.24 40.53
N SER A 72 -6.96 11.38 39.91
CA SER A 72 -8.10 12.24 40.28
C SER A 72 -9.45 11.69 39.82
N PHE A 73 -9.49 10.73 38.90
CA PHE A 73 -10.70 10.02 38.50
C PHE A 73 -11.03 8.81 39.40
N LEU A 74 -10.25 8.54 40.46
CA LEU A 74 -10.47 7.39 41.33
C LEU A 74 -11.53 7.66 42.41
N PRO A 75 -12.56 6.79 42.56
CA PRO A 75 -13.43 6.81 43.73
C PRO A 75 -12.66 6.40 44.99
N SER A 76 -12.88 7.10 46.10
CA SER A 76 -12.19 6.90 47.40
C SER A 76 -12.42 5.54 48.07
N ASN A 77 -13.17 4.62 47.43
CA ASN A 77 -13.69 3.39 48.04
C ASN A 77 -13.57 2.20 47.08
N VAL A 78 -12.34 1.79 46.76
CA VAL A 78 -12.09 0.56 46.01
C VAL A 78 -12.09 -0.62 46.99
N LYS A 79 -13.22 -1.33 47.10
CA LYS A 79 -13.41 -2.46 48.02
C LYS A 79 -12.66 -3.75 47.63
N ASP A 80 -11.94 -3.78 46.51
CA ASP A 80 -11.27 -4.98 46.01
C ASP A 80 -9.88 -4.65 45.43
N LEU A 81 -8.89 -4.68 46.31
CA LEU A 81 -7.49 -4.33 46.03
C LEU A 81 -6.85 -5.29 45.02
N GLU A 82 -7.24 -6.57 45.00
CA GLU A 82 -6.71 -7.56 44.05
C GLU A 82 -7.23 -7.33 42.64
N ARG A 83 -8.51 -6.97 42.49
CA ARG A 83 -9.08 -6.60 41.19
C ARG A 83 -8.42 -5.33 40.66
N TYR A 84 -8.20 -4.33 41.51
CA TYR A 84 -7.48 -3.10 41.16
C TYR A 84 -6.04 -3.40 40.68
N ASN A 85 -5.29 -4.20 41.43
CA ASN A 85 -3.91 -4.54 41.06
C ASN A 85 -3.83 -5.33 39.74
N ARG A 86 -4.79 -6.23 39.47
CA ARG A 86 -4.88 -6.95 38.19
C ARG A 86 -5.19 -6.02 37.02
N VAL A 87 -6.20 -5.15 37.15
CA VAL A 87 -6.59 -4.19 36.11
C VAL A 87 -5.46 -3.18 35.86
N SER A 88 -4.86 -2.64 36.93
CA SER A 88 -3.74 -1.69 36.85
C SER A 88 -2.52 -2.31 36.15
N LYS A 89 -2.14 -3.55 36.49
CA LYS A 89 -1.02 -4.24 35.84
C LYS A 89 -1.28 -4.49 34.35
N ALA A 90 -2.47 -4.96 33.99
CA ALA A 90 -2.86 -5.17 32.59
C ALA A 90 -2.87 -3.86 31.81
N PHE A 91 -3.41 -2.79 32.40
CA PHE A 91 -3.44 -1.46 31.80
C PHE A 91 -2.03 -0.91 31.55
N TRP A 92 -1.15 -0.92 32.56
CA TRP A 92 0.22 -0.43 32.39
C TRP A 92 1.04 -1.27 31.43
N SER A 93 0.82 -2.59 31.40
CA SER A 93 1.43 -3.47 30.39
C SER A 93 1.02 -3.06 28.98
N TYR A 94 -0.27 -2.79 28.76
CA TYR A 94 -0.77 -2.29 27.47
C TYR A 94 -0.16 -0.94 27.10
N VAL A 95 -0.18 0.04 28.00
CA VAL A 95 0.39 1.38 27.77
C VAL A 95 1.87 1.30 27.40
N ASN A 96 2.65 0.50 28.14
CA ASN A 96 4.08 0.33 27.86
C ASN A 96 4.34 -0.31 26.49
N ASN A 97 3.51 -1.27 26.08
CA ASN A 97 3.61 -1.88 24.76
C ASN A 97 3.29 -0.88 23.64
N VAL A 98 2.26 -0.05 23.82
CA VAL A 98 1.90 1.01 22.86
C VAL A 98 3.04 2.03 22.73
N LEU A 99 3.61 2.48 23.85
CA LEU A 99 4.74 3.42 23.84
C LEU A 99 5.99 2.83 23.17
N LYS A 100 6.28 1.54 23.42
CA LYS A 100 7.39 0.84 22.77
C LYS A 100 7.20 0.79 21.26
N GLN A 101 6.01 0.40 20.79
CA GLN A 101 5.69 0.35 19.36
C GLN A 101 5.76 1.73 18.70
N ALA A 102 5.24 2.77 19.36
CA ALA A 102 5.35 4.15 18.86
C ALA A 102 6.81 4.59 18.68
N LYS A 103 7.69 4.22 19.60
CA LYS A 103 9.13 4.51 19.49
C LYS A 103 9.78 3.76 18.32
N ILE A 104 9.50 2.47 18.18
CA ILE A 104 10.02 1.65 17.06
C ILE A 104 9.59 2.27 15.72
N ASN A 105 8.30 2.57 15.55
CA ASN A 105 7.76 3.15 14.32
C ASN A 105 8.36 4.53 14.02
N SER A 106 8.60 5.36 15.04
CA SER A 106 9.24 6.67 14.90
C SER A 106 10.69 6.58 14.42
N GLU A 107 11.49 5.68 15.01
CA GLU A 107 12.88 5.46 14.57
C GLU A 107 12.95 4.87 13.16
N PHE A 108 12.06 3.92 12.84
CA PHE A 108 11.95 3.38 11.48
C PHE A 108 11.60 4.46 10.46
N LYS A 109 10.67 5.38 10.79
CA LYS A 109 10.33 6.49 9.90
C LYS A 109 11.52 7.42 9.65
N LYS A 110 12.32 7.75 10.68
CA LYS A 110 13.54 8.56 10.50
C LYS A 110 14.55 7.88 9.57
N LYS A 111 14.72 6.56 9.74
CA LYS A 111 15.59 5.72 8.90
C LYS A 111 15.18 5.81 7.43
N VAL A 112 13.88 5.60 7.17
CA VAL A 112 13.28 5.71 5.84
C VAL A 112 13.42 7.13 5.29
N ASP A 113 13.14 8.16 6.08
CA ASP A 113 13.21 9.55 5.64
C ASP A 113 14.65 9.96 5.25
N LEU A 114 15.67 9.46 5.95
CA LEU A 114 17.07 9.70 5.57
C LEU A 114 17.40 9.00 4.24
N TYR A 115 17.02 7.73 4.11
CA TYR A 115 17.18 6.99 2.86
C TYR A 115 16.47 7.72 1.71
N CYS A 116 15.23 8.15 1.95
CA CYS A 116 14.38 8.94 1.07
C CYS A 116 14.86 10.35 0.75
N LYS A 117 15.84 10.89 1.47
CA LYS A 117 16.49 12.16 1.13
C LYS A 117 17.77 11.90 0.34
N ASN A 118 18.51 10.86 0.72
CA ASN A 118 19.77 10.48 0.13
C ASN A 118 20.03 8.99 0.38
N ALA A 119 19.77 8.15 -0.62
CA ALA A 119 19.93 6.70 -0.51
C ALA A 119 21.36 6.31 -0.08
N LYS A 120 22.39 7.02 -0.58
CA LYS A 120 23.79 6.76 -0.22
C LYS A 120 24.06 7.06 1.25
N ALA A 121 23.57 8.18 1.77
CA ALA A 121 23.73 8.54 3.18
C ALA A 121 22.91 7.60 4.09
N GLY A 122 21.69 7.25 3.69
CA GLY A 122 20.87 6.27 4.39
C GLY A 122 21.56 4.90 4.45
N ALA A 123 22.05 4.40 3.33
CA ALA A 123 22.77 3.13 3.26
C ALA A 123 24.08 3.14 4.07
N ALA A 124 24.81 4.26 4.08
CA ALA A 124 26.03 4.39 4.87
C ALA A 124 25.77 4.33 6.39
N LEU A 125 24.64 4.89 6.85
CA LEU A 125 24.31 4.91 8.28
C LEU A 125 23.57 3.64 8.74
N TYR A 126 22.75 3.06 7.87
CA TYR A 126 21.77 2.05 8.26
C TYR A 126 21.85 0.73 7.48
N GLY A 127 22.83 0.60 6.59
CA GLY A 127 22.94 -0.53 5.68
C GLY A 127 21.97 -0.43 4.50
N ASP A 128 22.17 -1.31 3.52
CA ASP A 128 21.27 -1.45 2.37
C ASP A 128 19.83 -1.73 2.83
N ILE A 129 18.84 -1.21 2.11
CA ILE A 129 17.44 -1.34 2.48
C ILE A 129 16.97 -2.81 2.57
N SER A 130 17.59 -3.70 1.79
CA SER A 130 17.33 -5.14 1.81
C SER A 130 17.79 -5.82 3.11
N THR A 131 18.64 -5.19 3.92
CA THR A 131 19.14 -5.78 5.17
C THR A 131 18.42 -5.26 6.41
N TRP A 132 17.36 -4.48 6.23
CA TRP A 132 16.66 -3.84 7.35
C TRP A 132 15.74 -4.85 8.05
N ASP A 133 15.95 -5.06 9.34
CA ASP A 133 14.98 -5.79 10.17
C ASP A 133 13.72 -4.93 10.38
N VAL A 134 12.61 -5.40 9.82
CA VAL A 134 11.28 -4.79 9.93
C VAL A 134 10.28 -5.70 10.63
N SER A 135 10.72 -6.84 11.18
CA SER A 135 9.86 -7.86 11.80
C SER A 135 9.01 -7.32 12.96
N SER A 136 9.47 -6.26 13.63
CA SER A 136 8.75 -5.63 14.75
C SER A 136 7.83 -4.48 14.33
N ILE A 137 7.79 -4.12 13.05
CA ILE A 137 7.00 -3.00 12.54
C ILE A 137 5.55 -3.44 12.33
N THR A 138 4.63 -2.62 12.82
CA THR A 138 3.18 -2.91 12.76
C THR A 138 2.43 -1.99 11.80
N SER A 139 3.05 -0.88 11.37
CA SER A 139 2.37 0.15 10.58
C SER A 139 3.36 0.82 9.61
N MET A 140 3.03 0.85 8.32
CA MET A 140 3.85 1.40 7.24
C MET A 140 3.13 2.44 6.34
N PRO A 141 2.32 3.37 6.88
CA PRO A 141 1.52 4.26 6.05
C PRO A 141 2.39 5.28 5.32
N TYR A 142 2.26 5.30 3.99
CA TYR A 142 3.00 6.16 3.06
C TYR A 142 4.50 6.15 3.34
N LEU A 143 5.06 4.94 3.47
CA LEU A 143 6.48 4.75 3.74
C LEU A 143 7.34 5.36 2.62
N PHE A 144 6.99 5.01 1.37
CA PHE A 144 7.64 5.48 0.15
C PHE A 144 6.72 6.39 -0.68
N GLY A 145 5.41 6.37 -0.41
CA GLY A 145 4.42 7.15 -1.14
C GLY A 145 4.43 8.65 -0.84
N LYS A 146 3.86 9.43 -1.77
CA LYS A 146 3.68 10.89 -1.66
C LYS A 146 2.45 11.23 -0.82
N ARG A 147 2.61 11.49 0.48
CA ARG A 147 1.48 11.97 1.29
C ARG A 147 0.94 13.31 0.77
N PRO A 148 -0.37 13.58 0.88
CA PRO A 148 -0.96 14.88 0.55
C PRO A 148 -0.38 16.05 1.35
N THR A 149 0.13 15.82 2.57
CA THR A 149 0.50 16.89 3.52
C THR A 149 1.99 17.15 3.68
N ASP A 150 2.87 16.16 3.50
CA ASP A 150 4.33 16.31 3.62
C ASP A 150 5.11 16.03 2.31
N GLY A 151 4.39 15.63 1.26
CA GLY A 151 4.93 15.34 -0.07
C GLY A 151 5.89 14.16 -0.14
N GLY A 152 5.85 13.26 0.86
CA GLY A 152 6.45 11.92 0.87
C GLY A 152 7.96 11.84 0.67
N CYS A 153 8.41 10.66 0.26
CA CYS A 153 9.82 10.34 0.04
C CYS A 153 10.43 11.21 -1.09
N ILE A 154 11.37 12.10 -0.73
CA ILE A 154 11.90 13.16 -1.60
C ILE A 154 12.68 12.60 -2.81
N LEU A 155 13.33 11.44 -2.68
CA LEU A 155 14.03 10.73 -3.76
C LEU A 155 13.14 10.54 -4.99
N PHE A 156 11.82 10.40 -4.82
CA PHE A 156 10.89 10.17 -5.91
C PHE A 156 10.36 11.44 -6.56
N ARG A 157 10.60 12.64 -6.01
CA ARG A 157 10.05 13.88 -6.57
C ARG A 157 10.61 14.24 -7.96
N SER A 158 11.80 13.73 -8.31
CA SER A 158 12.46 13.99 -9.59
C SER A 158 12.38 12.84 -10.60
N SER A 159 12.15 11.60 -10.16
CA SER A 159 12.15 10.39 -11.01
C SER A 159 10.89 9.52 -10.90
N ASN A 160 10.08 9.70 -9.84
CA ASN A 160 8.97 8.83 -9.46
C ASN A 160 9.28 7.32 -9.49
N SER A 161 10.54 6.91 -9.26
CA SER A 161 11.01 5.51 -9.37
C SER A 161 11.69 5.00 -8.11
N PHE A 162 11.31 3.79 -7.69
CA PHE A 162 11.91 3.07 -6.57
C PHE A 162 12.81 1.95 -7.07
N VAL A 163 13.99 1.78 -6.47
CA VAL A 163 15.03 0.82 -6.92
C VAL A 163 15.53 -0.05 -5.76
N GLY A 164 14.84 -0.07 -4.62
CA GLY A 164 15.20 -0.92 -3.48
C GLY A 164 14.74 -2.37 -3.68
N ASP A 165 15.51 -3.32 -3.16
CA ASP A 165 15.03 -4.69 -2.97
C ASP A 165 14.37 -4.79 -1.58
N LEU A 166 13.12 -5.25 -1.58
CA LEU A 166 12.28 -5.42 -0.39
C LEU A 166 11.87 -6.88 -0.17
N SER A 167 12.37 -7.81 -0.99
CA SER A 167 11.95 -9.21 -0.99
C SER A 167 12.25 -9.94 0.33
N SER A 168 13.25 -9.47 1.07
CA SER A 168 13.70 -10.01 2.36
C SER A 168 12.94 -9.46 3.58
N TRP A 169 12.05 -8.48 3.40
CA TRP A 169 11.36 -7.84 4.52
C TRP A 169 10.32 -8.78 5.15
N ASP A 170 10.46 -9.05 6.44
CA ASP A 170 9.43 -9.70 7.24
C ASP A 170 8.32 -8.71 7.61
N VAL A 171 7.27 -8.67 6.80
CA VAL A 171 6.08 -7.82 7.03
C VAL A 171 4.95 -8.53 7.78
N SER A 172 5.20 -9.72 8.35
CA SER A 172 4.17 -10.58 8.95
C SER A 172 3.46 -9.99 10.17
N ASN A 173 3.97 -8.90 10.73
CA ASN A 173 3.37 -8.16 11.84
C ASN A 173 2.69 -6.85 11.42
N VAL A 174 2.77 -6.46 10.15
CA VAL A 174 2.22 -5.21 9.65
C VAL A 174 0.69 -5.33 9.50
N THR A 175 -0.04 -4.42 10.14
CA THR A 175 -1.50 -4.36 10.07
C THR A 175 -2.01 -3.23 9.18
N ASN A 176 -1.17 -2.21 8.93
CA ASN A 176 -1.51 -1.05 8.10
C ASN A 176 -0.43 -0.78 7.04
N MET A 177 -0.80 -0.88 5.76
CA MET A 177 0.05 -0.60 4.59
C MET A 177 -0.48 0.56 3.74
N GLU A 178 -1.34 1.41 4.30
CA GLU A 178 -1.98 2.52 3.60
C GLU A 178 -0.97 3.36 2.80
N GLY A 179 -1.17 3.48 1.49
CA GLY A 179 -0.40 4.38 0.65
C GLY A 179 1.10 4.08 0.58
N MET A 180 1.56 2.89 1.00
CA MET A 180 2.98 2.58 1.15
C MET A 180 3.81 2.95 -0.09
N PHE A 181 3.27 2.75 -1.29
CA PHE A 181 3.87 3.09 -2.60
C PHE A 181 3.00 4.08 -3.40
N PHE A 182 2.19 4.89 -2.73
CA PHE A 182 1.29 5.84 -3.37
C PHE A 182 2.04 6.85 -4.26
N ASN A 183 1.63 6.95 -5.53
CA ASN A 183 2.22 7.76 -6.60
C ASN A 183 3.70 7.44 -6.89
N VAL A 184 4.18 6.24 -6.57
CA VAL A 184 5.49 5.76 -7.02
C VAL A 184 5.33 5.15 -8.42
N ILE A 185 5.28 6.02 -9.44
CA ILE A 185 4.98 5.68 -10.85
C ILE A 185 5.72 4.43 -11.32
N CYS A 186 7.01 4.33 -10.98
CA CYS A 186 7.93 3.29 -11.41
C CYS A 186 8.34 2.40 -10.24
N PHE A 187 7.34 1.74 -9.66
CA PHE A 187 7.49 0.71 -8.64
C PHE A 187 7.06 -0.65 -9.22
N ASP A 188 7.94 -1.64 -9.18
CA ASP A 188 7.66 -3.03 -9.61
C ASP A 188 8.57 -4.04 -8.89
N SER A 189 8.89 -3.76 -7.62
CA SER A 189 9.72 -4.67 -6.82
C SER A 189 9.01 -6.00 -6.58
N ASP A 190 9.77 -7.07 -6.41
CA ASP A 190 9.21 -8.38 -6.03
C ASP A 190 8.73 -8.36 -4.58
N LEU A 191 7.42 -8.56 -4.41
CA LEU A 191 6.74 -8.65 -3.11
C LEU A 191 6.08 -10.02 -2.90
N SER A 192 6.40 -11.00 -3.74
CA SER A 192 5.70 -12.29 -3.75
C SER A 192 5.88 -13.11 -2.47
N GLY A 193 6.99 -12.89 -1.74
CA GLY A 193 7.28 -13.53 -0.46
C GLY A 193 6.72 -12.80 0.77
N TRP A 194 5.96 -11.71 0.60
CA TRP A 194 5.40 -10.98 1.73
C TRP A 194 4.21 -11.70 2.36
N GLU A 195 4.30 -11.95 3.66
CA GLU A 195 3.20 -12.49 4.48
C GLU A 195 2.30 -11.35 4.98
N VAL A 196 1.16 -11.13 4.32
CA VAL A 196 0.26 -9.99 4.60
C VAL A 196 -1.01 -10.35 5.36
N SER A 197 -1.12 -11.57 5.88
CA SER A 197 -2.34 -12.11 6.50
C SER A 197 -2.84 -11.32 7.72
N LYS A 198 -1.99 -10.54 8.40
CA LYS A 198 -2.41 -9.66 9.51
C LYS A 198 -2.87 -8.27 9.07
N CYS A 199 -2.71 -7.92 7.79
CA CYS A 199 -3.04 -6.60 7.28
C CYS A 199 -4.55 -6.39 7.26
N THR A 200 -5.02 -5.25 7.77
CA THR A 200 -6.44 -4.87 7.78
C THR A 200 -6.72 -3.64 6.92
N ASN A 201 -5.69 -2.84 6.59
CA ASN A 201 -5.78 -1.63 5.78
C ASN A 201 -4.70 -1.61 4.68
N MET A 202 -5.16 -1.67 3.42
CA MET A 202 -4.32 -1.57 2.21
C MET A 202 -4.76 -0.40 1.31
N ARG A 203 -5.48 0.58 1.88
CA ARG A 203 -5.93 1.78 1.16
C ARG A 203 -4.78 2.40 0.38
N GLU A 204 -4.99 2.66 -0.90
CA GLU A 204 -4.07 3.34 -1.80
C GLU A 204 -2.64 2.77 -1.85
N MET A 205 -2.41 1.52 -1.40
CA MET A 205 -1.06 0.94 -1.25
C MET A 205 -0.21 1.11 -2.51
N PHE A 206 -0.80 0.92 -3.70
CA PHE A 206 -0.18 1.16 -5.01
C PHE A 206 -0.88 2.27 -5.82
N GLY A 207 -1.75 3.07 -5.19
CA GLY A 207 -2.51 4.11 -5.88
C GLY A 207 -1.58 5.06 -6.63
N GLY A 208 -1.72 5.19 -7.95
CA GLY A 208 -0.88 6.01 -8.82
C GLY A 208 0.47 5.41 -9.23
N ALA A 209 0.81 4.20 -8.77
CA ALA A 209 1.98 3.45 -9.23
C ALA A 209 1.71 2.86 -10.62
N SER A 210 1.77 3.71 -11.64
CA SER A 210 1.24 3.40 -12.98
C SER A 210 1.86 2.20 -13.68
N GLN A 211 3.10 1.85 -13.33
CA GLN A 211 3.84 0.69 -13.85
C GLN A 211 3.76 -0.56 -12.97
N PHE A 212 3.13 -0.47 -11.80
CA PHE A 212 3.08 -1.60 -10.88
C PHE A 212 2.38 -2.81 -11.52
N ASN A 213 3.10 -3.93 -11.58
CA ASN A 213 2.59 -5.21 -12.04
C ASN A 213 3.23 -6.38 -11.26
N GLY A 214 3.70 -6.11 -10.04
CA GLY A 214 4.36 -7.09 -9.17
C GLY A 214 3.42 -8.22 -8.76
N ASN A 215 3.99 -9.40 -8.49
CA ASN A 215 3.19 -10.58 -8.16
C ASN A 215 2.61 -10.49 -6.73
N VAL A 216 1.28 -10.37 -6.65
CA VAL A 216 0.50 -10.35 -5.40
C VAL A 216 -0.56 -11.47 -5.35
N THR A 217 -0.52 -12.40 -6.31
CA THR A 217 -1.56 -13.41 -6.51
C THR A 217 -1.72 -14.36 -5.31
N ASN A 218 -0.65 -14.59 -4.56
CA ASN A 218 -0.65 -15.51 -3.41
C ASN A 218 -0.84 -14.82 -2.05
N TRP A 219 -1.10 -13.51 -2.02
CA TRP A 219 -1.34 -12.80 -0.77
C TRP A 219 -2.65 -13.26 -0.12
N ASP A 220 -2.58 -13.59 1.18
CA ASP A 220 -3.76 -13.77 2.01
C ASP A 220 -4.30 -12.41 2.46
N VAL A 221 -5.35 -11.94 1.78
CA VAL A 221 -6.03 -10.67 2.06
C VAL A 221 -7.32 -10.84 2.86
N SER A 222 -7.57 -12.02 3.44
CA SER A 222 -8.84 -12.37 4.11
C SER A 222 -9.19 -11.49 5.32
N ASN A 223 -8.20 -10.80 5.90
CA ASN A 223 -8.39 -9.85 7.00
C ASN A 223 -8.46 -8.39 6.57
N VAL A 224 -8.26 -8.08 5.28
CA VAL A 224 -8.26 -6.70 4.78
C VAL A 224 -9.69 -6.17 4.72
N THR A 225 -9.90 -5.02 5.35
CA THR A 225 -11.22 -4.36 5.46
C THR A 225 -11.36 -3.13 4.58
N ASP A 226 -10.23 -2.54 4.17
CA ASP A 226 -10.14 -1.32 3.37
C ASP A 226 -9.14 -1.51 2.22
N MET A 227 -9.65 -1.52 0.99
CA MET A 227 -8.89 -1.61 -0.26
C MET A 227 -9.13 -0.38 -1.16
N ASN A 228 -9.60 0.72 -0.56
CA ASN A 228 -9.92 1.95 -1.27
C ASN A 228 -8.71 2.43 -2.08
N GLY A 229 -8.86 2.55 -3.40
CA GLY A 229 -7.80 3.03 -4.30
C GLY A 229 -6.56 2.14 -4.37
N MET A 230 -6.58 0.90 -3.86
CA MET A 230 -5.38 0.05 -3.74
C MET A 230 -4.58 -0.07 -5.04
N PHE A 231 -5.27 -0.23 -6.18
CA PHE A 231 -4.69 -0.26 -7.53
C PHE A 231 -5.17 0.92 -8.41
N GLY A 232 -5.73 1.97 -7.80
CA GLY A 232 -6.24 3.13 -8.52
C GLY A 232 -5.09 3.81 -9.29
N GLY A 233 -5.15 3.83 -10.62
CA GLY A 233 -4.12 4.41 -11.49
C GLY A 233 -2.97 3.47 -11.83
N CYS A 234 -2.97 2.22 -11.38
CA CYS A 234 -2.01 1.19 -11.80
C CYS A 234 -2.29 0.73 -13.23
N SER A 235 -1.97 1.58 -14.21
CA SER A 235 -2.37 1.36 -15.61
C SER A 235 -1.81 0.09 -16.26
N SER A 236 -0.65 -0.40 -15.82
CA SER A 236 0.02 -1.62 -16.31
C SER A 236 -0.40 -2.90 -15.57
N PHE A 237 -1.25 -2.80 -14.55
CA PHE A 237 -1.58 -3.92 -13.67
C PHE A 237 -2.46 -4.96 -14.37
N THR A 238 -2.01 -6.22 -14.36
CA THR A 238 -2.64 -7.36 -15.09
C THR A 238 -2.70 -8.64 -14.27
N ARG A 239 -2.36 -8.58 -12.98
CA ARG A 239 -2.19 -9.77 -12.15
C ARG A 239 -3.52 -10.46 -11.86
N ASP A 240 -3.45 -11.78 -11.79
CA ASP A 240 -4.57 -12.62 -11.37
C ASP A 240 -4.84 -12.42 -9.87
N LEU A 241 -6.10 -12.13 -9.54
CA LEU A 241 -6.61 -11.94 -8.19
C LEU A 241 -7.76 -12.90 -7.87
N SER A 242 -8.01 -13.91 -8.71
CA SER A 242 -9.12 -14.85 -8.58
C SER A 242 -9.12 -15.62 -7.26
N LYS A 243 -7.93 -15.83 -6.66
CA LYS A 243 -7.74 -16.54 -5.39
C LYS A 243 -7.91 -15.69 -4.13
N TRP A 244 -8.05 -14.37 -4.27
CA TRP A 244 -8.18 -13.49 -3.12
C TRP A 244 -9.51 -13.69 -2.40
N ASP A 245 -9.47 -13.92 -1.09
CA ASP A 245 -10.65 -13.84 -0.24
C ASP A 245 -10.87 -12.39 0.20
N VAL A 246 -11.86 -11.73 -0.40
CA VAL A 246 -12.25 -10.35 -0.08
C VAL A 246 -13.47 -10.26 0.85
N SER A 247 -13.87 -11.37 1.50
CA SER A 247 -15.11 -11.47 2.27
C SER A 247 -15.15 -10.62 3.55
N SER A 248 -14.01 -10.07 3.98
CA SER A 248 -13.92 -9.09 5.08
C SER A 248 -13.93 -7.64 4.62
N CYS A 249 -13.75 -7.39 3.32
CA CYS A 249 -13.61 -6.04 2.78
C CYS A 249 -14.93 -5.26 2.86
N THR A 250 -14.84 -3.99 3.26
CA THR A 250 -15.98 -3.07 3.40
C THR A 250 -15.89 -1.86 2.48
N ASP A 251 -14.69 -1.44 2.08
CA ASP A 251 -14.46 -0.30 1.18
C ASP A 251 -13.59 -0.74 -0.02
N MET A 252 -14.17 -0.65 -1.23
CA MET A 252 -13.52 -0.91 -2.52
C MET A 252 -13.60 0.32 -3.45
N LYS A 253 -13.87 1.50 -2.89
CA LYS A 253 -13.91 2.76 -3.65
C LYS A 253 -12.63 2.92 -4.47
N GLU A 254 -12.78 3.27 -5.74
CA GLU A 254 -11.68 3.54 -6.68
C GLU A 254 -10.61 2.42 -6.81
N MET A 255 -10.86 1.19 -6.33
CA MET A 255 -9.85 0.13 -6.23
C MET A 255 -9.10 -0.13 -7.55
N PHE A 256 -9.80 -0.09 -8.69
CA PHE A 256 -9.24 -0.27 -10.04
C PHE A 256 -9.46 0.97 -10.93
N ARG A 257 -9.71 2.14 -10.34
CA ARG A 257 -9.94 3.38 -11.10
C ARG A 257 -8.73 3.70 -11.95
N GLY A 258 -8.84 3.65 -13.27
CA GLY A 258 -7.72 3.90 -14.18
C GLY A 258 -6.68 2.78 -14.22
N ALA A 259 -6.98 1.58 -13.69
CA ALA A 259 -6.21 0.37 -13.95
C ALA A 259 -6.54 -0.15 -15.36
N ARG A 260 -5.97 0.53 -16.37
CA ARG A 260 -6.43 0.46 -17.76
C ARG A 260 -6.29 -0.92 -18.40
N LEU A 261 -5.28 -1.70 -17.99
CA LEU A 261 -5.03 -3.07 -18.47
C LEU A 261 -5.60 -4.17 -17.56
N PHE A 262 -6.23 -3.82 -16.44
CA PHE A 262 -6.78 -4.82 -15.52
C PHE A 262 -7.96 -5.57 -16.17
N ASN A 263 -7.83 -6.90 -16.24
CA ASN A 263 -8.86 -7.81 -16.75
C ASN A 263 -8.71 -9.21 -16.13
N ALA A 264 -8.49 -9.28 -14.81
CA ALA A 264 -8.51 -10.56 -14.10
C ALA A 264 -9.96 -11.01 -13.85
N ASP A 265 -10.18 -12.32 -13.86
CA ASP A 265 -11.47 -12.88 -13.47
C ASP A 265 -11.66 -12.79 -11.95
N ILE A 266 -12.60 -11.94 -11.54
CA ILE A 266 -12.98 -11.69 -10.15
C ILE A 266 -14.46 -12.05 -9.90
N SER A 267 -15.08 -12.82 -10.81
CA SER A 267 -16.47 -13.26 -10.71
C SER A 267 -16.74 -14.08 -9.43
N GLY A 268 -15.71 -14.74 -8.89
CA GLY A 268 -15.77 -15.55 -7.67
C GLY A 268 -15.65 -14.78 -6.36
N TRP A 269 -15.41 -13.46 -6.38
CA TRP A 269 -15.26 -12.68 -5.16
C TRP A 269 -16.54 -12.58 -4.33
N ASN A 270 -16.43 -12.78 -3.01
CA ASN A 270 -17.51 -12.55 -2.07
C ASN A 270 -17.53 -11.09 -1.60
N VAL A 271 -18.32 -10.25 -2.27
CA VAL A 271 -18.43 -8.81 -1.98
C VAL A 271 -19.57 -8.45 -1.02
N LYS A 272 -20.18 -9.42 -0.33
CA LYS A 272 -21.40 -9.21 0.47
C LYS A 272 -21.26 -8.15 1.57
N LYS A 273 -20.06 -7.95 2.14
CA LYS A 273 -19.81 -6.95 3.20
C LYS A 273 -19.49 -5.55 2.68
N VAL A 274 -19.21 -5.41 1.38
CA VAL A 274 -18.78 -4.15 0.78
C VAL A 274 -19.91 -3.11 0.88
N LYS A 275 -19.54 -1.90 1.28
CA LYS A 275 -20.44 -0.75 1.46
C LYS A 275 -20.20 0.34 0.42
N ASP A 276 -18.97 0.48 -0.06
CA ASP A 276 -18.58 1.48 -1.05
C ASP A 276 -17.85 0.85 -2.24
N MET A 277 -18.37 1.11 -3.44
CA MET A 277 -17.78 0.74 -4.73
C MET A 277 -17.74 1.95 -5.70
N GLU A 278 -17.76 3.18 -5.16
CA GLU A 278 -17.69 4.40 -5.96
C GLU A 278 -16.47 4.35 -6.91
N ALA A 279 -16.73 4.54 -8.20
CA ALA A 279 -15.72 4.60 -9.25
C ALA A 279 -14.74 3.41 -9.30
N MET A 280 -15.09 2.25 -8.73
CA MET A 280 -14.22 1.07 -8.62
C MET A 280 -13.55 0.68 -9.94
N PHE A 281 -14.28 0.68 -11.06
CA PHE A 281 -13.79 0.36 -12.41
C PHE A 281 -13.77 1.58 -13.34
N ARG A 282 -13.82 2.80 -12.81
CA ARG A 282 -13.83 4.00 -13.62
C ARG A 282 -12.56 4.05 -14.48
N THR A 283 -12.71 4.07 -15.81
CA THR A 283 -11.57 4.03 -16.77
C THR A 283 -10.72 2.75 -16.69
N ALA A 284 -11.25 1.65 -16.17
CA ALA A 284 -10.68 0.30 -16.35
C ALA A 284 -11.03 -0.20 -17.76
N LEU A 285 -10.25 0.24 -18.75
CA LEU A 285 -10.60 0.09 -20.17
C LEU A 285 -10.71 -1.37 -20.62
N SER A 286 -9.87 -2.25 -20.07
CA SER A 286 -9.80 -3.67 -20.46
C SER A 286 -10.79 -4.57 -19.73
N PHE A 287 -11.38 -4.11 -18.62
CA PHE A 287 -12.20 -4.97 -17.77
C PHE A 287 -13.48 -5.39 -18.50
N SER A 288 -13.67 -6.70 -18.63
CA SER A 288 -14.75 -7.30 -19.43
C SER A 288 -15.43 -8.53 -18.80
N HIS A 289 -14.96 -8.96 -17.63
CA HIS A 289 -15.48 -10.16 -16.97
C HIS A 289 -16.90 -9.96 -16.41
N ASP A 290 -17.71 -11.01 -16.52
CA ASP A 290 -19.05 -11.05 -15.94
C ASP A 290 -18.96 -11.16 -14.41
N ILE A 291 -19.61 -10.22 -13.72
CA ILE A 291 -19.71 -10.12 -12.26
C ILE A 291 -21.18 -10.10 -11.81
N SER A 292 -22.10 -10.59 -12.64
CA SER A 292 -23.53 -10.69 -12.36
C SER A 292 -23.84 -11.52 -11.11
N SER A 293 -22.93 -12.43 -10.71
CA SER A 293 -23.00 -13.27 -9.51
C SER A 293 -22.80 -12.50 -8.20
N TRP A 294 -22.24 -11.28 -8.22
CA TRP A 294 -21.93 -10.53 -7.01
C TRP A 294 -23.18 -10.14 -6.21
N ASN A 295 -23.16 -10.43 -4.90
CA ASN A 295 -24.19 -9.92 -3.98
C ASN A 295 -23.84 -8.49 -3.53
N VAL A 296 -24.47 -7.51 -4.16
CA VAL A 296 -24.27 -6.08 -3.89
C VAL A 296 -25.35 -5.45 -3.01
N GLU A 297 -26.19 -6.25 -2.33
CA GLU A 297 -27.34 -5.76 -1.55
C GLU A 297 -26.95 -4.78 -0.42
N ASN A 298 -25.70 -4.86 0.03
CA ASN A 298 -25.16 -4.06 1.13
C ASN A 298 -24.46 -2.78 0.67
N VAL A 299 -24.27 -2.60 -0.65
CA VAL A 299 -23.55 -1.47 -1.20
C VAL A 299 -24.43 -0.22 -1.14
N THR A 300 -23.88 0.85 -0.59
CA THR A 300 -24.59 2.13 -0.38
C THR A 300 -24.14 3.23 -1.35
N THR A 301 -22.93 3.09 -1.92
CA THR A 301 -22.32 4.03 -2.88
C THR A 301 -21.71 3.29 -4.07
N MET A 302 -22.11 3.66 -5.30
CA MET A 302 -21.68 3.06 -6.58
C MET A 302 -21.50 4.10 -7.70
N HIS A 303 -21.43 5.39 -7.35
CA HIS A 303 -21.36 6.46 -8.34
C HIS A 303 -20.17 6.25 -9.29
N ALA A 304 -20.41 6.39 -10.59
CA ALA A 304 -19.40 6.28 -11.65
C ALA A 304 -18.61 4.95 -11.67
N MET A 305 -19.12 3.86 -11.08
CA MET A 305 -18.43 2.56 -10.97
C MET A 305 -17.83 2.10 -12.31
N PHE A 306 -18.58 2.21 -13.41
CA PHE A 306 -18.13 1.82 -14.76
C PHE A 306 -17.98 3.00 -15.72
N TYR A 307 -17.82 4.23 -15.22
CA TYR A 307 -17.64 5.39 -16.10
C TYR A 307 -16.37 5.23 -16.95
N LYS A 308 -16.51 5.22 -18.27
CA LYS A 308 -15.43 4.93 -19.24
C LYS A 308 -14.78 3.54 -19.10
N ALA A 309 -15.46 2.54 -18.54
CA ALA A 309 -15.08 1.13 -18.69
C ALA A 309 -15.63 0.61 -20.04
N ILE A 310 -14.85 0.76 -21.11
CA ILE A 310 -15.37 0.64 -22.49
C ILE A 310 -15.68 -0.80 -22.93
N LEU A 311 -15.03 -1.80 -22.32
CA LEU A 311 -15.23 -3.22 -22.65
C LEU A 311 -16.18 -3.94 -21.69
N PHE A 312 -16.66 -3.28 -20.64
CA PHE A 312 -17.55 -3.90 -19.67
C PHE A 312 -18.99 -3.92 -20.19
N ASP A 313 -19.56 -5.12 -20.36
CA ASP A 313 -20.98 -5.26 -20.72
C ASP A 313 -21.88 -5.04 -19.50
N LYS A 314 -22.40 -3.82 -19.37
CA LYS A 314 -23.36 -3.45 -18.32
C LYS A 314 -24.68 -4.24 -18.37
N SER A 315 -24.98 -4.92 -19.47
CA SER A 315 -26.22 -5.70 -19.59
C SER A 315 -26.25 -6.91 -18.65
N THR A 316 -25.07 -7.43 -18.28
CA THR A 316 -24.88 -8.57 -17.38
C THR A 316 -25.36 -8.29 -15.95
N ILE A 317 -25.25 -7.04 -15.48
CA ILE A 317 -25.54 -6.65 -14.09
C ILE A 317 -26.97 -6.13 -13.86
N LYS A 318 -27.88 -6.33 -14.82
CA LYS A 318 -29.30 -5.91 -14.70
C LYS A 318 -30.03 -6.59 -13.53
N SER A 319 -29.54 -7.75 -13.08
CA SER A 319 -30.09 -8.53 -11.98
C SER A 319 -29.70 -8.06 -10.58
N TRP A 320 -28.74 -7.12 -10.46
CA TRP A 320 -28.25 -6.66 -9.17
C TRP A 320 -29.34 -5.99 -8.32
N ASN A 321 -29.38 -6.33 -7.03
CA ASN A 321 -30.25 -5.69 -6.06
C ASN A 321 -29.63 -4.36 -5.58
N LEU A 322 -30.19 -3.23 -6.03
CA LEU A 322 -29.66 -1.89 -5.79
C LEU A 322 -30.44 -1.09 -4.72
N THR A 323 -31.22 -1.76 -3.87
CA THR A 323 -32.13 -1.09 -2.92
C THR A 323 -31.43 -0.26 -1.84
N SER A 324 -30.19 -0.63 -1.48
CA SER A 324 -29.39 0.07 -0.45
C SER A 324 -28.66 1.32 -0.94
N ILE A 325 -28.67 1.63 -2.25
CA ILE A 325 -27.94 2.77 -2.81
C ILE A 325 -28.59 4.08 -2.37
N LYS A 326 -27.79 4.96 -1.73
CA LYS A 326 -28.27 6.24 -1.18
C LYS A 326 -28.24 7.39 -2.19
N SER A 327 -27.40 7.31 -3.22
CA SER A 327 -27.28 8.37 -4.23
C SER A 327 -28.41 8.30 -5.26
N LYS A 328 -29.37 9.21 -5.13
CA LYS A 328 -30.40 9.43 -6.16
C LYS A 328 -29.73 10.00 -7.42
N GLY A 329 -29.55 9.19 -8.47
CA GLY A 329 -29.27 9.70 -9.83
C GLY A 329 -28.18 9.02 -10.63
N TYR A 330 -27.34 8.16 -10.04
CA TYR A 330 -26.27 7.48 -10.77
C TYR A 330 -26.25 6.00 -10.42
N ARG A 331 -27.15 5.25 -11.07
CA ARG A 331 -27.04 3.79 -11.16
C ARG A 331 -25.81 3.43 -12.02
N PRO A 332 -25.18 2.25 -11.81
CA PRO A 332 -23.92 1.84 -12.46
C PRO A 332 -23.83 2.00 -13.98
#